data_AF-A0A3M2SU72-F1
#
_entry.id   AF-A0A3M2SU72-F1
#
_cell.length_a   1.000
_cell.length_b   1.000
_cell.length_c   1.000
_cell.angle_alpha   90.00
_cell.angle_beta   90.00
_cell.angle_gamma   90.00
#
_symmetry.space_group_name_H-M   'P 1'
#
loop_
_entity.id
_entity.type
_entity.pdbx_description
1 polymer ?
#
loop_
_entity_poly.entity_id
_entity_poly.type
_entity_poly.pdbx_seq_one_letter_code
_entity_poly.pdbx_strand_id
1 'polypeptide(L)'
;MMKRSRKNKSVWKCGVDEPADLITLNPIFDVENCGWVFSEDITEYNIRDDAPLPPRRSTIVTASRLSRRLLNIMHQEKMEIHHSIFTELFPPSIALHYGLKAVYAPHPIYLDRSWPPATVNSVFNGGTDNTTSGPGSPFDWDNEHNHKGSTWYFHAEFAGDLWRRWLGLSKSEKKGAKEGASRLCLRNLLVHPIKWEENLENY
;
A
#
# COMPACT_ATOMS: atom_id res chain seq x y z
N MET A 1 -30.07 -13.52 -40.47
CA MET A 1 -30.14 -13.84 -39.03
C MET A 1 -29.10 -14.93 -38.74
N MET A 2 -27.86 -14.53 -38.39
CA MET A 2 -26.73 -15.46 -38.22
C MET A 2 -26.40 -15.53 -36.73
N LYS A 3 -26.82 -16.61 -36.06
CA LYS A 3 -26.55 -16.84 -34.64
C LYS A 3 -25.05 -17.10 -34.48
N ARG A 4 -24.30 -16.11 -33.98
CA ARG A 4 -22.94 -16.33 -33.48
C ARG A 4 -23.01 -17.29 -32.30
N SER A 5 -22.47 -18.50 -32.49
CA SER A 5 -22.23 -19.48 -31.44
C SER A 5 -21.42 -18.83 -30.30
N ARG A 6 -22.00 -18.80 -29.10
CA ARG A 6 -21.30 -18.43 -27.86
C ARG A 6 -20.28 -19.54 -27.57
N LYS A 7 -19.01 -19.32 -27.95
CA LYS A 7 -17.90 -20.13 -27.43
C LYS A 7 -17.91 -20.02 -25.91
N ASN A 8 -18.02 -21.15 -25.22
CA ASN A 8 -17.83 -21.27 -23.78
C ASN A 8 -16.51 -20.62 -23.39
N LYS A 9 -16.55 -19.51 -22.64
CA LYS A 9 -15.38 -19.01 -21.92
C LYS A 9 -15.12 -20.00 -20.78
N SER A 10 -14.03 -20.76 -20.86
CA SER A 10 -13.52 -21.49 -19.70
C SER A 10 -13.33 -20.50 -18.55
N VAL A 11 -14.04 -20.70 -17.45
CA VAL A 11 -13.85 -19.90 -16.23
C VAL A 11 -12.50 -20.35 -15.66
N TRP A 12 -11.45 -19.57 -15.90
CA TRP A 12 -10.14 -19.81 -15.31
C TRP A 12 -10.27 -19.72 -13.77
N LYS A 13 -10.14 -20.85 -13.08
CA LYS A 13 -10.11 -20.91 -11.61
C LYS A 13 -8.66 -20.75 -11.13
N CYS A 14 -8.10 -19.56 -11.26
CA CYS A 14 -6.77 -19.27 -10.72
C CYS A 14 -6.87 -18.97 -9.21
N GLY A 15 -6.14 -19.70 -8.38
CA GLY A 15 -6.03 -19.43 -6.93
C GLY A 15 -7.33 -19.61 -6.13
N VAL A 16 -8.35 -20.29 -6.67
CA VAL A 16 -9.56 -20.66 -5.91
C VAL A 16 -9.17 -21.75 -4.89
N ASP A 17 -9.62 -21.61 -3.64
CA ASP A 17 -9.30 -22.49 -2.50
C ASP A 17 -7.81 -22.58 -2.10
N GLU A 18 -6.92 -21.85 -2.77
CA GLU A 18 -5.51 -21.72 -2.39
C GLU A 18 -5.31 -20.56 -1.40
N PRO A 19 -4.52 -20.73 -0.32
CA PRO A 19 -4.15 -19.61 0.56
C PRO A 19 -3.28 -18.60 -0.19
N ALA A 20 -3.42 -17.31 0.14
CA ALA A 20 -2.55 -16.28 -0.43
C ALA A 20 -1.10 -16.45 0.07
N ASP A 21 -0.14 -16.27 -0.82
CA ASP A 21 1.28 -16.16 -0.49
C ASP A 21 1.63 -14.80 0.09
N LEU A 22 1.06 -13.74 -0.50
CA LEU A 22 1.24 -12.37 -0.05
C LEU A 22 -0.12 -11.80 0.38
N ILE A 23 -0.18 -11.26 1.60
CA ILE A 23 -1.31 -10.47 2.09
C ILE A 23 -0.78 -9.10 2.50
N THR A 24 -1.22 -8.06 1.83
CA THR A 24 -0.81 -6.66 2.10
C THR A 24 -1.91 -5.91 2.84
N LEU A 25 -1.53 -4.81 3.49
CA LEU A 25 -2.45 -3.87 4.13
C LEU A 25 -2.57 -2.55 3.35
N ASN A 26 -1.92 -2.44 2.20
CA ASN A 26 -2.11 -1.36 1.23
C ASN A 26 -2.40 -1.98 -0.15
N PRO A 27 -3.08 -1.28 -1.08
CA PRO A 27 -3.29 -1.79 -2.42
C PRO A 27 -1.98 -2.20 -3.10
N ILE A 28 -2.03 -3.30 -3.84
CA ILE A 28 -0.94 -3.71 -4.73
C ILE A 28 -1.15 -2.98 -6.05
N PHE A 29 -0.19 -2.15 -6.47
CA PHE A 29 -0.32 -1.31 -7.66
C PHE A 29 0.75 -1.61 -8.70
N ASP A 30 0.46 -1.28 -9.96
CA ASP A 30 1.44 -1.23 -11.03
C ASP A 30 2.35 -0.02 -10.85
N VAL A 31 3.66 -0.26 -10.81
CA VAL A 31 4.61 0.85 -10.72
C VAL A 31 4.91 1.47 -12.08
N GLU A 32 4.54 0.81 -13.18
CA GLU A 32 4.76 1.32 -14.52
C GLU A 32 3.97 2.62 -14.75
N ASN A 33 4.68 3.69 -15.12
CA ASN A 33 4.12 5.01 -15.41
C ASN A 33 3.24 5.61 -14.29
N CYS A 34 3.47 5.23 -13.03
CA CYS A 34 2.68 5.71 -11.89
C CYS A 34 3.28 6.91 -11.16
N GLY A 35 4.48 7.38 -11.56
CA GLY A 35 5.18 8.51 -10.94
C GLY A 35 5.83 8.22 -9.58
N TRP A 36 5.80 6.97 -9.10
CA TRP A 36 6.44 6.61 -7.84
C TRP A 36 7.97 6.53 -7.98
N VAL A 37 8.68 7.14 -7.03
CA VAL A 37 10.12 7.42 -7.11
C VAL A 37 11.02 6.18 -7.14
N PHE A 38 10.62 5.09 -6.48
CA PHE A 38 11.40 3.84 -6.43
C PHE A 38 10.97 2.83 -7.49
N SER A 39 10.11 3.21 -8.44
CA SER A 39 9.59 2.31 -9.47
C SER A 39 10.67 1.63 -10.31
N GLU A 40 11.85 2.25 -10.45
CA GLU A 40 12.99 1.76 -11.22
C GLU A 40 14.14 1.20 -10.38
N ASP A 41 14.02 1.15 -9.06
CA ASP A 41 15.08 0.67 -8.15
C ASP A 41 15.20 -0.86 -8.16
N ILE A 42 15.84 -1.35 -9.24
CA ILE A 42 16.16 -2.76 -9.49
C ILE A 42 17.61 -2.91 -9.98
N THR A 43 18.24 -4.02 -9.64
CA THR A 43 19.63 -4.37 -9.99
C THR A 43 19.70 -5.87 -10.27
N GLU A 44 20.58 -6.36 -11.15
CA GLU A 44 20.64 -7.81 -11.41
C GLU A 44 19.89 -8.29 -12.66
N TYR A 45 18.89 -7.54 -13.14
CA TYR A 45 17.86 -8.09 -14.03
C TYR A 45 18.28 -8.28 -15.51
N ASN A 46 19.58 -8.16 -15.82
CA ASN A 46 20.14 -8.33 -17.16
C ASN A 46 19.37 -7.57 -18.25
N ILE A 47 18.90 -6.37 -17.90
CA ILE A 47 18.21 -5.48 -18.82
C ILE A 47 19.26 -5.03 -19.83
N ARG A 48 19.17 -5.54 -21.07
CA ARG A 48 19.90 -4.92 -22.19
C ARG A 48 19.45 -3.47 -22.27
N ASP A 49 20.33 -2.57 -22.72
CA ASP A 49 20.06 -1.12 -22.78
C ASP A 49 18.76 -0.74 -23.51
N ASP A 50 18.18 -1.65 -24.31
CA ASP A 50 16.94 -1.50 -25.07
C ASP A 50 15.75 -2.36 -24.59
N ALA A 51 15.92 -3.18 -23.55
CA ALA A 51 14.87 -4.07 -23.06
C ALA A 51 13.96 -3.36 -22.04
N PRO A 52 12.63 -3.58 -22.08
CA PRO A 52 11.74 -3.07 -21.05
C PRO A 52 12.06 -3.73 -19.70
N LEU A 53 11.93 -2.94 -18.64
CA LEU A 53 12.06 -3.44 -17.27
C LEU A 53 11.00 -4.54 -17.03
N PRO A 54 11.31 -5.56 -16.21
CA PRO A 54 10.34 -6.61 -15.90
C PRO A 54 9.07 -6.01 -15.27
N PRO A 55 7.89 -6.63 -15.47
CA PRO A 55 6.66 -6.21 -14.82
C PRO A 55 6.84 -6.17 -13.31
N ARG A 56 6.45 -5.09 -12.65
CA ARG A 56 6.69 -4.89 -11.22
C ARG A 56 5.42 -4.46 -10.52
N ARG A 57 5.28 -4.89 -9.28
CA ARG A 57 4.19 -4.50 -8.39
C ARG A 57 4.77 -3.99 -7.10
N SER A 58 4.13 -2.99 -6.51
CA SER A 58 4.52 -2.46 -5.21
C SER A 58 3.33 -2.40 -4.26
N THR A 59 3.65 -2.35 -2.98
CA THR A 59 2.73 -2.06 -1.87
C THR A 59 3.50 -1.22 -0.87
N ILE A 60 3.14 0.06 -0.77
CA ILE A 60 3.81 0.96 0.18
C ILE A 60 3.36 0.61 1.60
N VAL A 61 4.30 0.71 2.54
CA VAL A 61 4.31 0.11 3.88
C VAL A 61 4.60 -1.39 3.81
N THR A 62 5.81 -1.78 4.25
CA THR A 62 6.27 -3.18 4.36
C THR A 62 5.58 -3.99 5.47
N ALA A 63 4.32 -3.65 5.80
CA ALA A 63 3.46 -4.40 6.71
C ALA A 63 2.62 -5.40 5.90
N SER A 64 3.14 -6.63 5.79
CA SER A 64 2.50 -7.70 5.03
C SER A 64 2.76 -9.06 5.66
N ARG A 65 1.90 -10.04 5.35
CA ARG A 65 2.13 -11.45 5.66
C ARG A 65 2.62 -12.15 4.41
N LEU A 66 3.79 -12.80 4.53
CA LEU A 66 4.40 -13.59 3.46
C LEU A 66 4.34 -15.08 3.81
N SER A 67 4.08 -15.93 2.82
CA SER A 67 4.16 -17.38 2.99
C SER A 67 5.60 -17.85 3.03
N ARG A 68 5.81 -19.03 3.61
CA ARG A 68 7.10 -19.72 3.54
C ARG A 68 7.55 -19.94 2.08
N ARG A 69 6.61 -20.25 1.18
CA ARG A 69 6.89 -20.44 -0.25
C ARG A 69 7.46 -19.17 -0.89
N LEU A 70 6.79 -18.02 -0.68
CA LEU A 70 7.25 -16.73 -1.18
C LEU A 70 8.62 -16.34 -0.58
N LEU A 71 8.81 -16.50 0.74
CA LEU A 71 10.09 -16.20 1.39
C LEU A 71 11.25 -17.03 0.83
N ASN A 72 11.02 -18.32 0.57
CA ASN A 72 12.04 -19.18 -0.04
C ASN A 72 12.39 -18.74 -1.46
N ILE A 73 11.40 -18.38 -2.28
CA ILE A 73 11.64 -17.90 -3.64
C ILE A 73 12.40 -16.58 -3.62
N MET A 74 11.98 -15.63 -2.77
CA MET A 74 12.68 -14.35 -2.58
C MET A 74 14.14 -14.57 -2.13
N HIS A 75 14.39 -15.55 -1.27
CA HIS A 75 15.74 -15.92 -0.87
C HIS A 75 16.57 -16.42 -2.05
N GLN A 76 16.04 -17.31 -2.89
CA GLN A 76 16.76 -17.81 -4.07
C GLN A 76 17.01 -16.72 -5.12
N GLU A 77 16.02 -15.88 -5.40
CA GLU A 77 16.16 -14.70 -6.27
C GLU A 77 17.33 -13.83 -5.84
N LYS A 78 17.46 -13.57 -4.53
CA LYS A 78 18.53 -12.72 -4.00
C LYS A 78 19.88 -13.44 -3.92
N MET A 79 19.91 -14.70 -3.50
CA MET A 79 21.15 -15.42 -3.19
C MET A 79 21.77 -16.13 -4.39
N GLU A 80 20.95 -16.74 -5.24
CA GLU A 80 21.43 -17.55 -6.39
C GLU A 80 21.42 -16.72 -7.68
N ILE A 81 20.40 -15.89 -7.89
CA ILE A 81 20.21 -15.11 -9.13
C ILE A 81 20.77 -13.68 -8.98
N HIS A 82 21.06 -13.25 -7.74
CA HIS A 82 21.58 -11.92 -7.39
C HIS A 82 20.67 -10.74 -7.76
N HIS A 83 19.40 -11.02 -8.05
CA HIS A 83 18.39 -10.00 -8.27
C HIS A 83 18.12 -9.21 -7.00
N SER A 84 18.10 -7.88 -7.14
CA SER A 84 17.83 -6.95 -6.06
C SER A 84 16.77 -5.97 -6.52
N ILE A 85 15.75 -5.78 -5.69
CA ILE A 85 14.68 -4.82 -5.92
C ILE A 85 14.41 -4.11 -4.58
N PHE A 86 14.00 -2.85 -4.64
CA PHE A 86 13.52 -2.10 -3.49
C PHE A 86 12.51 -2.88 -2.64
N THR A 87 12.55 -2.69 -1.32
CA THR A 87 11.89 -3.58 -0.37
C THR A 87 10.36 -3.66 -0.52
N GLU A 88 9.69 -2.57 -0.90
CA GLU A 88 8.22 -2.50 -1.09
C GLU A 88 7.78 -3.08 -2.45
N LEU A 89 8.71 -3.17 -3.40
CA LEU A 89 8.52 -3.79 -4.70
C LEU A 89 8.75 -5.30 -4.67
N PHE A 90 9.65 -5.76 -3.81
CA PHE A 90 10.21 -7.10 -3.93
C PHE A 90 9.16 -8.22 -3.70
N PRO A 91 8.43 -8.29 -2.58
CA PRO A 91 7.43 -9.36 -2.40
C PRO A 91 6.30 -9.36 -3.45
N PRO A 92 5.67 -8.22 -3.80
CA PRO A 92 4.62 -8.22 -4.81
C PRO A 92 5.12 -8.54 -6.22
N SER A 93 6.33 -8.08 -6.58
CA SER A 93 6.93 -8.38 -7.89
C SER A 93 7.30 -9.85 -8.01
N ILE A 94 7.91 -10.45 -6.97
CA ILE A 94 8.21 -11.89 -6.97
C ILE A 94 6.93 -12.72 -6.99
N ALA A 95 5.88 -12.30 -6.27
CA ALA A 95 4.59 -12.97 -6.35
C ALA A 95 4.03 -12.94 -7.79
N LEU A 96 4.16 -11.81 -8.49
CA LEU A 96 3.77 -11.70 -9.90
C LEU A 96 4.62 -12.61 -10.81
N HIS A 97 5.95 -12.56 -10.70
CA HIS A 97 6.88 -13.29 -11.57
C HIS A 97 6.71 -14.81 -11.47
N TYR A 98 6.43 -15.31 -10.27
CA TYR A 98 6.28 -16.74 -10.00
C TYR A 98 4.83 -17.23 -9.99
N GLY A 99 3.87 -16.38 -10.35
CA GLY A 99 2.45 -16.74 -10.41
C GLY A 99 1.85 -17.12 -9.05
N LEU A 100 2.33 -16.50 -7.97
CA LEU A 100 1.86 -16.72 -6.61
C LEU A 100 0.60 -15.90 -6.32
N LYS A 101 -0.22 -16.37 -5.38
CA LYS A 101 -1.45 -15.67 -5.01
C LYS A 101 -1.13 -14.49 -4.10
N ALA A 102 -1.33 -13.27 -4.58
CA ALA A 102 -1.23 -12.05 -3.79
C ALA A 102 -2.59 -11.38 -3.63
N VAL A 103 -2.89 -10.90 -2.43
CA VAL A 103 -4.14 -10.19 -2.12
C VAL A 103 -3.85 -8.96 -1.25
N TYR A 104 -4.65 -7.92 -1.46
CA TYR A 104 -4.78 -6.83 -0.52
C TYR A 104 -5.93 -7.16 0.44
N ALA A 105 -5.66 -7.12 1.75
CA ALA A 105 -6.68 -7.26 2.79
C ALA A 105 -7.18 -5.86 3.21
N PRO A 106 -8.33 -5.39 2.68
CA PRO A 106 -8.81 -4.05 2.96
C PRO A 106 -9.17 -3.89 4.43
N HIS A 107 -8.75 -2.77 5.01
CA HIS A 107 -9.13 -2.35 6.35
C HIS A 107 -9.62 -0.89 6.33
N PRO A 108 -10.36 -0.44 7.34
CA PRO A 108 -10.75 0.96 7.43
C PRO A 108 -9.52 1.87 7.51
N ILE A 109 -9.48 2.87 6.63
CA ILE A 109 -8.53 3.98 6.66
C ILE A 109 -9.35 5.24 6.92
N TYR A 110 -9.01 5.96 7.99
CA TYR A 110 -9.73 7.17 8.38
C TYR A 110 -8.94 8.40 7.96
N LEU A 111 -9.65 9.50 7.71
CA LEU A 111 -9.09 10.78 7.33
C LEU A 111 -9.29 11.80 8.45
N ASP A 112 -8.33 12.70 8.60
CA ASP A 112 -8.30 13.83 9.53
C ASP A 112 -9.40 14.88 9.27
N ARG A 113 -9.95 14.91 8.06
CA ARG A 113 -11.03 15.80 7.61
C ARG A 113 -12.10 15.04 6.85
N SER A 114 -13.31 15.60 6.86
CA SER A 114 -14.44 15.10 6.05
C SER A 114 -14.28 15.53 4.59
N TRP A 115 -13.63 14.70 3.79
CA TRP A 115 -13.52 14.94 2.35
C TRP A 115 -14.84 14.59 1.64
N PRO A 116 -15.25 15.35 0.61
CA PRO A 116 -16.34 14.93 -0.26
C PRO A 116 -16.02 13.56 -0.88
N PRO A 117 -16.97 12.60 -0.90
CA PRO A 117 -16.71 11.25 -1.44
C PRO A 117 -16.18 11.23 -2.88
N ALA A 118 -16.65 12.16 -3.71
CA ALA A 118 -16.16 12.30 -5.08
C ALA A 118 -14.67 12.68 -5.13
N THR A 119 -14.21 13.54 -4.22
CA THR A 119 -12.80 13.93 -4.10
C THR A 119 -11.94 12.79 -3.59
N VAL A 120 -12.43 12.01 -2.61
CA VAL A 120 -11.72 10.80 -2.14
C VAL A 120 -11.54 9.82 -3.31
N ASN A 121 -12.60 9.58 -4.08
CA ASN A 121 -12.53 8.69 -5.22
C ASN A 121 -11.55 9.21 -6.29
N SER A 122 -11.61 10.50 -6.66
CA SER A 122 -10.72 11.04 -7.69
C SER A 122 -9.25 11.05 -7.28
N VAL A 123 -8.95 11.22 -5.99
CA VAL A 123 -7.58 11.28 -5.47
C VAL A 123 -7.01 9.88 -5.27
N PHE A 124 -7.74 8.99 -4.59
CA PHE A 124 -7.22 7.68 -4.25
C PHE A 124 -7.46 6.62 -5.33
N ASN A 125 -8.32 6.89 -6.31
CA ASN A 125 -8.52 6.06 -7.51
C ASN A 125 -8.26 6.88 -8.78
N GLY A 126 -7.28 7.80 -8.75
CA GLY A 126 -6.99 8.71 -9.86
C GLY A 126 -6.19 8.10 -11.02
N GLY A 127 -5.72 6.87 -10.86
CA GLY A 127 -4.96 6.14 -11.87
C GLY A 127 -5.80 5.68 -13.07
N THR A 128 -5.13 5.04 -14.02
CA THR A 128 -5.76 4.47 -15.23
C THR A 128 -6.94 3.58 -14.84
N ASP A 129 -8.07 3.75 -15.53
CA ASP A 129 -9.31 3.00 -15.29
C ASP A 129 -9.88 3.08 -13.86
N ASN A 130 -9.63 4.18 -13.15
CA ASN A 130 -9.97 4.36 -11.73
C ASN A 130 -9.26 3.35 -10.81
N THR A 131 -8.00 3.06 -11.09
CA THR A 131 -7.13 2.26 -10.23
C THR A 131 -6.21 3.15 -9.39
N THR A 132 -5.35 2.53 -8.58
CA THR A 132 -4.23 3.20 -7.92
C THR A 132 -2.94 3.14 -8.74
N SER A 133 -3.02 2.82 -10.04
CA SER A 133 -1.87 2.55 -10.92
C SER A 133 -1.86 3.48 -12.14
N GLY A 134 -0.68 3.74 -12.70
CA GLY A 134 -0.53 4.63 -13.85
C GLY A 134 -0.68 6.12 -13.51
N PRO A 135 -0.79 7.00 -14.52
CA PRO A 135 -0.82 8.44 -14.33
C PRO A 135 -1.97 8.88 -13.41
N GLY A 136 -1.69 9.71 -12.42
CA GLY A 136 -2.67 10.10 -11.40
C GLY A 136 -2.76 9.13 -10.22
N SER A 137 -1.84 8.18 -10.11
CA SER A 137 -1.70 7.30 -8.93
C SER A 137 -1.62 8.11 -7.64
N PRO A 138 -2.27 7.67 -6.54
CA PRO A 138 -2.10 8.28 -5.23
C PRO A 138 -0.68 8.09 -4.65
N PHE A 139 0.09 7.18 -5.23
CA PHE A 139 1.48 6.88 -4.87
C PHE A 139 2.50 7.62 -5.74
N ASP A 140 2.05 8.43 -6.69
CA ASP A 140 2.91 9.39 -7.38
C ASP A 140 3.51 10.34 -6.35
N TRP A 141 4.80 10.64 -6.47
CA TRP A 141 5.51 11.61 -5.63
C TRP A 141 4.71 12.91 -5.42
N ASP A 142 4.08 13.43 -6.48
CA ASP A 142 3.31 14.66 -6.43
C ASP A 142 1.98 14.50 -5.69
N ASN A 143 1.46 13.27 -5.54
CA ASN A 143 0.17 12.97 -4.91
C ASN A 143 0.30 12.38 -3.50
N GLU A 144 1.47 11.90 -3.08
CA GLU A 144 1.66 11.23 -1.78
C GLU A 144 1.25 12.10 -0.59
N HIS A 145 1.31 13.43 -0.73
CA HIS A 145 0.90 14.38 0.30
C HIS A 145 -0.57 14.21 0.73
N ASN A 146 -1.43 13.65 -0.13
CA ASN A 146 -2.83 13.37 0.18
C ASN A 146 -2.98 12.33 1.31
N HIS A 147 -2.00 11.46 1.48
CA HIS A 147 -2.00 10.44 2.53
C HIS A 147 -1.63 10.99 3.92
N LYS A 148 -1.14 12.23 4.05
CA LYS A 148 -0.75 12.82 5.34
C LYS A 148 -1.89 12.83 6.37
N GLY A 149 -3.10 13.11 5.88
CA GLY A 149 -4.31 13.12 6.67
C GLY A 149 -4.90 11.74 6.97
N SER A 150 -4.28 10.66 6.48
CA SER A 150 -4.81 9.30 6.64
C SER A 150 -4.26 8.62 7.89
N THR A 151 -4.93 7.58 8.38
CA THR A 151 -4.41 6.72 9.46
C THR A 151 -3.37 5.72 8.98
N TRP A 152 -3.20 5.53 7.66
CA TRP A 152 -2.38 4.45 7.11
C TRP A 152 -1.67 4.87 5.82
N TYR A 153 -0.38 5.19 5.93
CA TYR A 153 0.59 5.38 4.85
C TYR A 153 1.96 5.67 5.45
N PHE A 154 3.06 5.51 4.70
CA PHE A 154 4.40 5.79 5.24
C PHE A 154 4.53 7.25 5.74
N HIS A 155 3.80 8.19 5.14
CA HIS A 155 3.78 9.61 5.53
C HIS A 155 2.47 10.02 6.23
N ALA A 156 1.80 9.10 6.93
CA ALA A 156 0.57 9.39 7.69
C ALA A 156 0.84 10.16 9.00
N GLU A 157 0.83 11.50 8.96
CA GLU A 157 0.98 12.34 10.15
C GLU A 157 -0.20 12.18 11.12
N PHE A 158 -1.43 12.04 10.59
CA PHE A 158 -2.65 11.86 11.38
C PHE A 158 -2.63 10.62 12.28
N ALA A 159 -1.93 9.55 11.87
CA ALA A 159 -1.73 8.35 12.69
C ALA A 159 -1.07 8.69 14.04
N GLY A 160 -0.03 9.53 14.03
CA GLY A 160 0.65 9.99 15.25
C GLY A 160 -0.22 10.89 16.10
N ASP A 161 -0.97 11.80 15.49
CA ASP A 161 -1.87 12.70 16.23
C ASP A 161 -2.96 11.93 16.97
N LEU A 162 -3.51 10.91 16.31
CA LEU A 162 -4.54 10.06 16.87
C LEU A 162 -4.00 9.19 18.01
N TRP A 163 -2.79 8.66 17.85
CA TRP A 163 -2.08 7.92 18.89
C TRP A 163 -1.81 8.77 20.13
N ARG A 164 -1.26 9.97 19.95
CA ARG A 164 -1.00 10.90 21.06
C ARG A 164 -2.28 11.31 21.79
N ARG A 165 -3.37 11.58 21.05
CA ARG A 165 -4.69 11.82 21.66
C ARG A 165 -5.17 10.62 22.46
N TRP A 166 -5.07 9.42 21.91
CA TRP A 166 -5.45 8.19 22.62
C TRP A 166 -4.69 8.04 23.96
N LEU A 167 -3.41 8.40 24.01
CA LEU A 167 -2.61 8.44 25.24
C LEU A 167 -2.91 9.63 26.17
N GLY A 168 -3.67 10.63 25.70
CA GLY A 168 -3.99 11.85 26.43
C GLY A 168 -2.97 12.99 26.27
N LEU A 169 -2.00 12.86 25.37
CA LEU A 169 -0.84 13.75 25.16
C LEU A 169 -1.08 14.82 24.08
N SER A 170 -2.30 15.34 24.00
CA SER A 170 -2.69 16.27 22.94
C SER A 170 -2.12 17.68 23.16
N LYS A 171 -1.26 18.18 22.25
CA LYS A 171 -0.77 19.59 22.23
C LYS A 171 -1.87 20.65 22.18
N SER A 172 -3.04 20.28 21.67
CA SER A 172 -4.14 21.20 21.35
C SER A 172 -5.30 20.97 22.30
N GLU A 173 -5.08 21.21 23.58
CA GLU A 173 -6.19 21.66 24.41
C GLU A 173 -6.31 23.17 24.21
N LYS A 174 -7.29 23.59 23.41
CA LYS A 174 -7.79 24.97 23.51
C LYS A 174 -8.09 25.21 24.99
N LYS A 175 -7.55 26.30 25.58
CA LYS A 175 -7.84 26.70 26.97
C LYS A 175 -9.34 26.52 27.25
N GLY A 176 -9.71 25.54 28.08
CA GLY A 176 -11.10 25.17 28.38
C GLY A 176 -11.55 23.76 27.98
N ALA A 177 -10.68 22.92 27.40
CA ALA A 177 -10.96 21.49 27.25
C ALA A 177 -11.07 20.83 28.64
N LYS A 178 -12.10 20.01 28.85
CA LYS A 178 -12.30 19.28 30.12
C LYS A 178 -11.21 18.22 30.27
N GLU A 179 -10.73 18.00 31.49
CA GLU A 179 -9.86 16.85 31.81
C GLU A 179 -10.49 15.56 31.24
N GLY A 180 -9.73 14.84 30.40
CA GLY A 180 -10.18 13.63 29.72
C GLY A 180 -10.81 13.83 28.33
N ALA A 181 -10.98 15.06 27.84
CA ALA A 181 -11.40 15.34 26.45
C ALA A 181 -10.35 14.91 25.41
N SER A 182 -9.11 14.67 25.84
CA SER A 182 -8.04 14.14 25.01
C SER A 182 -8.20 12.64 24.71
N ARG A 183 -8.83 11.85 25.61
CA ARG A 183 -8.95 10.39 25.46
C ARG A 183 -10.09 10.02 24.50
N LEU A 184 -9.72 9.43 23.38
CA LEU A 184 -10.67 9.00 22.35
C LEU A 184 -11.10 7.54 22.57
N CYS A 185 -12.41 7.28 22.48
CA CYS A 185 -12.94 5.94 22.29
C CYS A 185 -13.10 5.69 20.78
N LEU A 186 -12.10 5.05 20.18
CA LEU A 186 -12.07 4.74 18.75
C LEU A 186 -12.53 3.30 18.51
N ARG A 187 -13.10 3.04 17.33
CA ARG A 187 -13.28 1.66 16.84
C ARG A 187 -11.92 1.02 16.57
N ASN A 188 -11.91 -0.30 16.36
CA ASN A 188 -10.73 -1.02 15.89
C ASN A 188 -10.12 -0.30 14.67
N LEU A 189 -8.85 0.04 14.79
CA LEU A 189 -8.12 0.87 13.86
C LEU A 189 -6.71 0.30 13.67
N LEU A 190 -6.23 0.30 12.42
CA LEU A 190 -4.81 0.20 12.14
C LEU A 190 -4.25 1.60 11.92
N VAL A 191 -3.19 1.91 12.66
CA VAL A 191 -2.38 3.12 12.47
C VAL A 191 -1.04 2.72 11.90
N HIS A 192 -0.54 3.49 10.94
CA HIS A 192 0.85 3.34 10.50
C HIS A 192 1.78 3.51 11.71
N PRO A 193 2.92 2.78 11.78
CA PRO A 193 3.92 2.96 12.84
C PRO A 193 4.27 4.43 13.11
N ILE A 194 4.30 4.79 14.40
CA ILE A 194 4.61 6.15 14.86
C ILE A 194 6.11 6.38 14.74
N LYS A 195 6.51 7.37 13.93
CA LYS A 195 7.93 7.63 13.62
C LYS A 195 8.72 8.28 14.76
N TRP A 196 8.05 9.05 15.61
CA TRP A 196 8.66 9.71 16.75
C TRP A 196 7.61 9.96 17.83
N GLU A 197 8.05 9.95 19.08
CA GLU A 197 7.31 10.44 20.23
C GLU A 197 7.93 11.75 20.69
N GLU A 198 7.11 12.69 21.14
CA GLU A 198 7.62 13.84 21.86
C GLU A 198 7.98 13.40 23.29
N ASN A 199 9.04 13.99 23.85
CA ASN A 199 9.41 13.75 25.24
C ASN A 199 8.20 13.95 26.14
N LEU A 200 7.83 12.87 26.84
CA LEU A 200 6.74 12.85 27.83
C LEU A 200 6.98 13.82 29.00
N GLU A 201 8.21 14.31 29.16
CA GLU A 201 8.60 15.29 30.18
C GLU A 201 8.07 16.71 29.92
N ASN A 202 7.55 16.99 28.71
CA ASN A 202 7.04 18.32 28.33
C ASN A 202 5.50 18.45 28.39
N TYR A 203 4.80 17.47 28.99
CA TYR A 203 3.33 17.46 29.13
C TYR A 203 2.90 17.41 30.59
#